data_AF-R9LNL8-F1
#
_entry.id   AF-R9LNL8-F1
#
_cell.length_a   1.000
_cell.length_b   1.000
_cell.length_c   1.000
_cell.angle_alpha   90.00
_cell.angle_beta   90.00
_cell.angle_gamma   90.00
#
_symmetry.space_group_name_H-M   'P 1'
#
loop_
_entity.id
_entity.type
_entity.pdbx_description
1 polymer ?
#
loop_
_entity_poly.entity_id
_entity_poly.type
_entity_poly.pdbx_seq_one_letter_code
_entity_poly.pdbx_strand_id
1 'polypeptide(L)'
;MAEHKDLENEIISKEKYTTTLEITSLSGERTFQQISFFKEVGQAPNMGDFIHLIKTELGEEVEIGELAPYWVFKTVLGHPTSIKYIRVVRTMKDNTFQKVTLL
;
A
#
# COMPACT_ATOMS: atom_id res chain seq x y z
N MET A 1 19.92 -5.11 -41.43
CA MET A 1 20.48 -5.38 -40.08
C MET A 1 19.30 -5.34 -39.13
N ALA A 2 18.86 -6.51 -38.68
CA ALA A 2 17.70 -6.64 -37.79
C ALA A 2 18.21 -6.52 -36.36
N GLU A 3 17.82 -5.45 -35.65
CA GLU A 3 17.99 -5.34 -34.21
C GLU A 3 16.88 -6.18 -33.57
N HIS A 4 17.24 -7.39 -33.15
CA HIS A 4 16.43 -8.16 -32.22
C HIS A 4 16.48 -7.44 -30.87
N LYS A 5 15.40 -6.75 -30.52
CA LYS A 5 15.15 -6.35 -29.13
C LYS A 5 14.81 -7.61 -28.36
N ASP A 6 15.74 -8.06 -27.53
CA ASP A 6 15.48 -9.02 -26.47
C ASP A 6 14.40 -8.42 -25.56
N LEU A 7 13.17 -8.90 -25.73
CA LEU A 7 12.12 -8.77 -24.73
C LEU A 7 12.56 -9.63 -23.55
N GLU A 8 13.21 -9.01 -22.57
CA GLU A 8 13.40 -9.61 -21.25
C GLU A 8 12.01 -9.93 -20.68
N ASN A 9 11.60 -11.19 -20.84
CA ASN A 9 10.48 -11.77 -20.11
C ASN A 9 10.88 -11.87 -18.64
N GLU A 10 10.82 -10.74 -17.93
CA GLU A 10 11.05 -10.69 -16.50
C GLU A 10 9.89 -11.42 -15.82
N ILE A 11 10.17 -12.60 -15.26
CA ILE A 11 9.20 -13.34 -14.45
C ILE A 11 8.97 -12.53 -13.17
N ILE A 12 7.98 -11.62 -13.19
CA ILE A 12 7.63 -10.83 -12.00
C ILE A 12 6.80 -11.72 -11.08
N SER A 13 7.48 -12.43 -10.20
CA SER A 13 6.84 -13.20 -9.13
C SER A 13 6.32 -12.23 -8.05
N LYS A 14 5.03 -12.32 -7.72
CA LYS A 14 4.38 -11.46 -6.71
C LYS A 14 3.95 -12.22 -5.46
N GLU A 15 4.11 -11.58 -4.31
CA GLU A 15 3.58 -11.97 -3.00
C GLU A 15 2.38 -11.08 -2.65
N LYS A 16 1.39 -11.68 -2.00
CA LYS A 16 0.20 -10.97 -1.54
C LYS A 16 0.34 -10.62 -0.06
N TYR A 17 0.01 -9.37 0.25
CA TYR A 17 -0.07 -8.85 1.61
C TYR A 17 -1.48 -8.34 1.87
N THR A 18 -1.94 -8.45 3.10
CA THR A 18 -3.17 -7.83 3.59
C THR A 18 -2.82 -6.90 4.73
N THR A 19 -3.17 -5.63 4.60
CA THR A 19 -2.97 -4.61 5.64
C THR A 19 -4.30 -4.17 6.23
N THR A 20 -4.30 -3.85 7.52
CA THR A 20 -5.42 -3.23 8.24
C THR A 20 -5.06 -1.78 8.51
N LEU A 21 -5.89 -0.88 7.99
CA LEU A 21 -5.80 0.56 8.20
C LEU A 21 -6.85 0.99 9.23
N GLU A 22 -6.42 1.76 10.23
CA GLU A 22 -7.32 2.54 11.09
C GLU A 22 -7.44 3.93 10.48
N ILE A 23 -8.64 4.30 10.06
CA ILE A 23 -8.96 5.59 9.46
C ILE A 23 -9.68 6.41 10.54
N THR A 24 -9.11 7.56 10.90
CA THR A 24 -9.77 8.50 11.81
C THR A 24 -10.30 9.68 11.02
N SER A 25 -11.60 9.94 11.11
CA SER A 25 -12.24 11.07 10.45
C SER A 25 -11.92 12.41 11.16
N LEU A 26 -12.29 13.51 10.52
CA LEU A 26 -12.21 14.85 11.13
C LEU A 26 -13.09 14.98 12.39
N SER A 27 -14.19 14.22 12.48
CA SER A 27 -15.05 14.16 13.69
C SER A 27 -14.47 13.28 14.80
N GLY A 28 -13.38 12.56 14.55
CA GLY A 28 -12.73 11.66 15.51
C GLY A 28 -13.30 10.23 15.51
N GLU A 29 -14.26 9.93 14.65
CA GLU A 29 -14.75 8.56 14.44
C GLU A 29 -13.64 7.69 13.83
N ARG A 30 -13.56 6.43 14.29
CA ARG A 30 -12.56 5.47 13.83
C ARG A 30 -13.21 4.32 13.09
N THR A 31 -12.74 4.06 11.88
CA THR A 31 -13.13 2.89 11.09
C THR A 31 -11.90 2.05 10.76
N PHE A 32 -12.12 0.75 10.54
CA PHE A 32 -11.06 -0.19 10.18
C PHE A 32 -11.33 -0.76 8.80
N GLN A 33 -10.33 -0.70 7.92
CA GLN A 33 -10.43 -1.22 6.57
C GLN A 33 -9.28 -2.19 6.29
N GLN A 34 -9.61 -3.34 5.70
CA GLN A 34 -8.63 -4.31 5.25
C GLN A 34 -8.45 -4.21 3.74
N ILE A 35 -7.20 -4.10 3.32
CA ILE A 35 -6.84 -3.94 1.91
C ILE A 35 -5.75 -4.94 1.57
N SER A 36 -5.90 -5.64 0.45
CA SER A 36 -4.86 -6.54 -0.07
C SER A 36 -4.09 -5.88 -1.20
N PHE A 37 -2.78 -6.07 -1.21
CA PHE A 37 -1.88 -5.54 -2.25
C PHE A 37 -0.75 -6.53 -2.53
N PHE A 38 -0.05 -6.31 -3.64
CA PHE A 38 1.00 -7.20 -4.11
C PHE A 38 2.37 -6.51 -4.07
N LYS A 39 3.39 -7.29 -3.71
CA LYS A 39 4.81 -6.88 -3.77
C LYS A 39 5.61 -7.93 -4.53
N GLU A 40 6.74 -7.54 -5.07
CA GLU A 40 7.72 -8.50 -5.59
C GLU A 40 8.16 -9.46 -4.49
N VAL A 41 8.44 -10.70 -4.86
CA VAL A 41 8.92 -11.72 -3.92
C VAL A 41 10.16 -11.25 -3.17
N GLY A 42 10.15 -11.42 -1.85
CA GLY A 42 11.27 -11.06 -0.98
C GLY A 42 11.32 -9.58 -0.58
N GLN A 43 10.46 -8.73 -1.14
CA GLN A 43 10.33 -7.34 -0.71
C GLN A 43 9.29 -7.20 0.40
N ALA A 44 9.71 -6.63 1.53
CA ALA A 44 8.78 -6.22 2.58
C ALA A 44 8.06 -4.93 2.18
N PRO A 45 6.77 -4.75 2.57
CA PRO A 45 6.08 -3.48 2.41
C PRO A 45 6.83 -2.34 3.11
N ASN A 46 6.99 -1.23 2.41
CA ASN A 46 7.61 -0.03 2.92
C ASN A 46 6.63 1.16 2.90
N MET A 47 7.09 2.31 3.39
CA MET A 47 6.24 3.49 3.54
C MET A 47 5.71 4.02 2.21
N GLY A 48 6.51 3.98 1.14
CA GLY A 48 6.08 4.38 -0.19
C GLY A 48 4.95 3.49 -0.73
N ASP A 49 5.00 2.19 -0.43
CA ASP A 49 3.94 1.26 -0.79
C ASP A 49 2.61 1.65 -0.13
N PHE A 50 2.63 2.07 1.15
CA PHE A 50 1.41 2.48 1.85
C PHE A 50 0.89 3.85 1.39
N ILE A 51 1.77 4.80 1.06
CA ILE A 51 1.34 6.08 0.47
C ILE A 51 0.66 5.82 -0.87
N HIS A 52 1.24 4.95 -1.71
CA HIS A 52 0.64 4.56 -2.97
C HIS A 52 -0.71 3.87 -2.77
N LEU A 53 -0.78 2.90 -1.85
CA LEU A 53 -1.99 2.17 -1.53
C LEU A 53 -3.13 3.08 -1.06
N ILE A 54 -2.84 4.03 -0.16
CA ILE A 54 -3.82 4.99 0.33
C ILE A 54 -4.34 5.87 -0.82
N LYS A 55 -3.44 6.32 -1.70
CA LYS A 55 -3.84 7.12 -2.87
C LYS A 55 -4.70 6.33 -3.84
N THR A 56 -4.37 5.07 -4.14
CA THR A 56 -5.10 4.26 -5.12
C THR A 56 -6.43 3.73 -4.60
N GLU A 57 -6.48 3.30 -3.34
CA GLU A 57 -7.65 2.61 -2.77
C GLU A 57 -8.60 3.55 -2.02
N LEU A 58 -8.08 4.64 -1.45
CA LEU A 58 -8.87 5.62 -0.69
C LEU A 58 -9.01 6.96 -1.43
N GLY A 59 -8.26 7.19 -2.50
CA GLY A 59 -8.28 8.46 -3.23
C GLY A 59 -7.67 9.62 -2.45
N GLU A 60 -6.89 9.34 -1.40
CA GLU A 60 -6.35 10.36 -0.50
C GLU A 60 -4.87 10.63 -0.78
N GLU A 61 -4.52 11.91 -0.86
CA GLU A 61 -3.13 12.32 -0.85
C GLU A 61 -2.66 12.51 0.59
N VAL A 62 -1.60 11.79 0.96
CA VAL A 62 -1.10 11.77 2.33
C VAL A 62 0.38 12.06 2.43
N GLU A 63 0.75 12.65 3.56
CA GLU A 63 2.12 12.83 4.02
C GLU A 63 2.38 12.05 5.30
N ILE A 64 3.66 11.86 5.62
CA ILE A 64 4.08 11.16 6.83
C ILE A 64 3.79 12.06 8.03
N GLY A 65 2.99 11.56 8.97
CA GLY A 65 2.68 12.26 10.22
C GLY A 65 3.60 11.83 11.37
N GLU A 66 3.63 10.54 11.66
CA GLU A 66 4.39 9.95 12.76
C GLU A 66 4.87 8.54 12.37
N LEU A 67 6.06 8.14 12.83
CA LEU A 67 6.74 6.91 12.41
C LEU A 67 6.89 5.86 13.52
N ALA A 68 6.70 6.21 14.78
CA ALA A 68 6.89 5.31 15.91
C ALA A 68 5.85 5.57 16.99
N PRO A 69 5.19 4.54 17.57
CA PRO A 69 5.38 3.11 17.33
C PRO A 69 4.66 2.56 16.08
N TYR A 70 3.90 3.40 15.36
CA TYR A 70 3.14 3.02 14.16
C TYR A 70 3.38 4.03 13.04
N TRP A 71 3.18 3.60 11.79
CA TRP A 71 3.17 4.49 10.65
C TRP A 71 1.81 5.18 10.55
N VAL A 72 1.82 6.48 10.79
CA VAL A 72 0.65 7.36 10.74
C VAL A 72 0.84 8.35 9.60
N PHE A 73 -0.15 8.40 8.74
CA PHE A 73 -0.25 9.29 7.59
C PHE A 73 -1.29 10.37 7.86
N LYS A 74 -1.03 11.60 7.43
CA LYS A 74 -1.97 12.72 7.50
C LYS A 74 -2.34 13.10 6.08
N THR A 75 -3.58 13.51 5.87
CA THR A 75 -4.01 14.03 4.56
C THR A 75 -3.32 15.36 4.27
N VAL A 76 -2.91 15.58 3.02
CA VAL A 76 -2.26 16.82 2.58
C VAL A 76 -3.23 18.00 2.69
N LEU A 77 -2.72 19.13 3.17
CA LEU A 77 -3.52 20.34 3.35
C LEU A 77 -4.05 20.86 2.01
N GLY A 78 -5.36 21.12 1.93
CA GLY A 78 -6.00 21.64 0.72
C GLY A 78 -6.65 20.58 -0.17
N HIS A 79 -6.45 19.29 0.11
CA HIS A 79 -7.25 18.21 -0.49
C HIS A 79 -8.61 18.12 0.25
N PRO A 80 -9.77 18.18 -0.45
CA PRO A 80 -11.06 17.96 0.19
C PRO A 80 -11.15 16.53 0.73
N THR A 81 -11.13 16.38 2.06
CA THR A 81 -11.15 15.08 2.71
C THR A 81 -11.95 15.12 4.00
N SER A 82 -12.55 13.99 4.37
CA SER A 82 -13.19 13.75 5.66
C SER A 82 -12.26 13.02 6.64
N ILE A 83 -11.03 12.72 6.23
CA ILE A 83 -10.06 11.93 6.97
C ILE A 83 -9.04 12.86 7.63
N LYS A 84 -8.73 12.59 8.90
CA LYS A 84 -7.72 13.34 9.67
C LYS A 84 -6.36 12.66 9.62
N TYR A 85 -6.33 11.35 9.90
CA TYR A 85 -5.14 10.54 9.80
C TYR A 85 -5.48 9.08 9.54
N ILE A 86 -4.54 8.38 8.93
CA ILE A 86 -4.62 6.96 8.60
C ILE A 86 -3.43 6.26 9.28
N ARG A 87 -3.70 5.23 10.06
CA ARG A 87 -2.67 4.45 10.77
C ARG A 87 -2.62 3.03 10.21
N VAL A 88 -1.41 2.56 9.90
CA VAL A 88 -1.19 1.15 9.59
C VAL A 88 -1.14 0.37 10.90
N VAL A 89 -2.13 -0.48 11.14
CA VAL A 89 -2.26 -1.25 12.39
C VAL A 89 -1.51 -2.57 12.30
N ARG A 90 -1.71 -3.29 11.19
CA ARG A 90 -1.15 -4.62 10.99
C ARG A 90 -1.01 -4.91 9.51
N THR A 91 0.09 -5.54 9.12
CA THR A 91 0.27 -6.09 7.78
C THR A 91 0.64 -7.56 7.90
N MET A 92 -0.05 -8.41 7.14
CA MET A 92 0.17 -9.86 7.11
C MET A 92 0.50 -10.30 5.69
N LYS A 93 1.49 -11.17 5.56
CA LYS A 93 1.75 -11.88 4.31
C LYS A 93 0.77 -13.04 4.16
N ASP A 94 0.14 -13.15 3.00
CA ASP A 94 -0.72 -14.29 2.65
C ASP A 94 0.17 -15.44 2.15
N ASN A 95 0.49 -16.38 3.04
CA ASN A 95 1.34 -17.54 2.72
C ASN A 95 0.61 -18.62 1.92
N THR A 96 -0.71 -18.48 1.72
CA THR A 96 -1.50 -19.42 0.91
C THR A 96 -1.59 -19.01 -0.55
N PHE A 97 -1.23 -17.75 -0.86
CA PHE A 97 -1.19 -17.24 -2.22
C PHE A 97 -0.05 -17.89 -3.02
N GLN A 98 -0.40 -18.72 -4.01
CA GLN A 98 0.57 -19.30 -4.93
C GLN A 98 1.09 -18.23 -5.89
N LYS A 99 2.41 -18.14 -6.01
CA LYS A 99 3.12 -17.16 -6.85
C LYS A 99 2.57 -17.18 -8.27
N VAL A 100 2.04 -16.06 -8.73
CA VAL A 100 1.63 -15.90 -10.13
C VAL A 100 2.89 -15.57 -10.93
N THR A 101 3.29 -16.48 -11.81
CA THR A 101 4.27 -16.25 -12.86
C THR A 101 3.51 -15.70 -14.06
N LEU A 102 3.70 -14.43 -14.39
CA LEU A 102 3.28 -13.91 -15.69
C LEU A 102 4.39 -14.25 -16.69
N LEU A 103 4.05 -15.06 -17.70
CA LEU A 103 4.91 -15.45 -18.82
C LEU A 103 4.72 -14.49 -20.00
#